data_AF-A0A1E4IQF2-F1
#
_entry.id   AF-A0A1E4IQF2-F1
#
_cell.length_a   1.000
_cell.length_b   1.000
_cell.length_c   1.000
_cell.angle_alpha   90.00
_cell.angle_beta   90.00
_cell.angle_gamma   90.00
#
_symmetry.space_group_name_H-M   'P 1'
#
loop_
_entity.id
_entity.type
_entity.pdbx_description
1 polymer ?
#
loop_
_entity_poly.entity_id
_entity_poly.type
_entity_poly.pdbx_seq_one_letter_code
_entity_poly.pdbx_strand_id
1 'polypeptide(L)'
;MLGLDDVGIHDNFFDIGGHSLLLVQVQSQIKSQLGFSVPLVDLFRHPTVAAQAHCLSPAYTEETAMQPARDGARRQREAMLRRKKAAEGMHR
;
A
#
# COMPACT_ATOMS: atom_id res chain seq x y z
N MET A 1 0.07 -18.72 4.93
CA MET A 1 -0.08 -18.84 6.40
C MET A 1 1.30 -19.02 7.01
N LEU A 2 1.57 -18.41 8.17
CA LEU A 2 2.90 -18.40 8.81
C LEU A 2 3.27 -19.74 9.49
N GLY A 3 2.29 -20.60 9.77
CA GLY A 3 2.54 -21.91 10.39
C GLY A 3 2.97 -21.82 11.86
N LEU A 4 2.59 -20.73 12.54
CA LEU A 4 2.85 -20.48 13.96
C LEU A 4 1.56 -20.69 14.75
N ASP A 5 1.69 -21.23 15.96
CA ASP A 5 0.56 -21.50 16.86
C ASP A 5 0.03 -20.22 17.52
N ASP A 6 0.88 -19.21 17.73
CA ASP A 6 0.53 -17.91 18.27
C ASP A 6 1.32 -16.79 17.58
N VAL A 7 0.67 -15.64 17.38
CA VAL A 7 1.26 -14.44 16.77
C VAL A 7 0.75 -13.22 17.53
N GLY A 8 1.64 -12.52 18.21
CA GLY A 8 1.36 -11.30 18.93
C GLY A 8 1.05 -10.12 18.00
N ILE A 9 0.22 -9.19 18.46
CA ILE A 9 -0.14 -7.99 17.66
C ILE A 9 1.04 -7.05 17.38
N HIS A 10 2.12 -7.18 18.15
CA HIS A 10 3.36 -6.40 18.01
C HIS A 10 4.47 -7.17 17.29
N ASP A 11 4.23 -8.43 16.93
CA ASP A 11 5.22 -9.21 16.22
C ASP A 11 5.39 -8.66 14.81
N ASN A 12 6.64 -8.40 14.46
CA ASN A 12 6.99 -7.99 13.11
C ASN A 12 6.86 -9.18 12.19
N PHE A 13 5.98 -9.04 11.19
CA PHE A 13 5.67 -10.06 10.19
C PHE A 13 6.91 -10.69 9.57
N PHE A 14 7.95 -9.90 9.29
CA PHE A 14 9.17 -10.40 8.66
C PHE A 14 10.08 -11.15 9.64
N ASP A 15 10.12 -10.73 10.90
CA ASP A 15 10.94 -11.35 11.94
C ASP A 15 10.41 -12.75 12.31
N ILE A 16 9.10 -12.97 12.15
CA ILE A 16 8.43 -14.26 12.39
C ILE A 16 8.33 -15.15 11.13
N GLY A 17 9.14 -14.87 10.10
CA GLY A 17 9.23 -15.72 8.90
C GLY A 17 8.28 -15.34 7.76
N GLY A 18 7.59 -14.21 7.86
CA GLY A 18 6.79 -13.65 6.77
C GLY A 18 7.62 -13.13 5.61
N HIS A 19 7.07 -13.21 4.40
CA HIS A 19 7.72 -12.74 3.17
C HIS A 19 6.70 -12.20 2.16
N SER A 20 7.18 -11.60 1.07
CA SER A 20 6.36 -10.84 0.11
C SER A 20 5.15 -11.61 -0.42
N LEU A 21 5.31 -12.90 -0.76
CA LEU A 21 4.19 -13.73 -1.24
C LEU A 21 3.12 -13.94 -0.17
N LEU A 22 3.51 -14.19 1.09
CA LEU A 22 2.56 -14.29 2.20
C LEU A 22 1.84 -12.95 2.43
N LEU A 23 2.54 -11.83 2.25
CA LEU A 23 1.99 -10.49 2.35
C LEU A 23 0.89 -10.23 1.29
N VAL A 24 1.07 -10.70 0.06
CA VAL A 24 0.02 -10.66 -0.97
C VAL A 24 -1.18 -11.53 -0.59
N GLN A 25 -0.95 -12.70 0.02
CA GLN A 25 -2.04 -13.54 0.52
C GLN A 25 -2.81 -12.84 1.66
N VAL A 26 -2.10 -12.19 2.59
CA VAL A 26 -2.69 -11.39 3.67
C VAL A 26 -3.53 -10.26 3.09
N GLN A 27 -3.02 -9.52 2.12
CA GLN A 27 -3.77 -8.46 1.43
C GLN A 27 -5.08 -8.98 0.82
N SER A 28 -5.01 -10.14 0.13
CA SER A 28 -6.20 -10.79 -0.44
C SER A 28 -7.20 -11.21 0.63
N GLN A 29 -6.73 -11.74 1.75
CA GLN A 29 -7.58 -12.12 2.88
C GLN A 29 -8.24 -10.91 3.56
N ILE A 30 -7.50 -9.82 3.77
CA ILE A 30 -8.07 -8.58 4.30
C ILE A 30 -9.20 -8.10 3.39
N LYS A 31 -8.98 -8.08 2.07
CA LYS A 31 -10.02 -7.73 1.10
C LYS A 31 -11.23 -8.66 1.16
N SER A 32 -10.99 -9.96 1.21
CA SER A 32 -12.06 -10.96 1.24
C SER A 32 -12.89 -10.93 2.52
N GLN A 33 -12.27 -10.64 3.67
CA GLN A 33 -12.93 -10.71 4.98
C GLN A 33 -13.48 -9.37 5.46
N LEU A 34 -12.80 -8.27 5.13
CA LEU A 34 -13.15 -6.92 5.61
C LEU A 34 -13.73 -6.02 4.50
N GLY A 35 -13.71 -6.45 3.24
CA GLY A 35 -14.32 -5.72 2.13
C GLY A 35 -13.51 -4.53 1.61
N PHE A 36 -12.31 -4.28 2.13
CA PHE A 36 -11.42 -3.21 1.66
C PHE A 36 -10.01 -3.72 1.36
N SER A 37 -9.31 -3.04 0.46
CA SER A 37 -7.94 -3.40 0.07
C SER A 37 -6.93 -2.47 0.75
N VAL A 38 -5.92 -3.05 1.38
CA VAL A 38 -4.79 -2.29 1.93
C VAL A 38 -3.68 -2.24 0.87
N PRO A 39 -3.09 -1.07 0.55
CA PRO A 39 -1.95 -1.01 -0.35
C PRO A 39 -0.79 -1.86 0.15
N LEU A 40 -0.16 -2.62 -0.75
CA LEU A 40 0.95 -3.50 -0.37
C LEU A 40 2.10 -2.72 0.28
N VAL A 41 2.38 -1.50 -0.19
CA VAL A 41 3.39 -0.60 0.40
C VAL A 41 3.10 -0.26 1.86
N ASP A 42 1.84 -0.14 2.26
CA ASP A 42 1.46 0.17 3.63
C ASP A 42 1.66 -1.04 4.54
N LEU A 43 1.36 -2.24 4.04
CA LEU A 43 1.64 -3.49 4.77
C LEU A 43 3.14 -3.69 5.01
N PHE A 44 4.00 -3.27 4.06
CA PHE A 44 5.46 -3.25 4.26
C PHE A 44 5.90 -2.17 5.26
N ARG A 45 5.28 -0.98 5.22
CA ARG A 45 5.61 0.14 6.12
C ARG A 45 5.19 -0.12 7.56
N HIS A 46 4.12 -0.90 7.75
CA HIS A 46 3.53 -1.22 9.05
C HIS A 46 3.50 -2.74 9.23
N PRO A 47 4.64 -3.38 9.57
CA PRO A 47 4.76 -4.83 9.54
C PRO A 47 4.16 -5.54 10.77
N THR A 48 3.44 -4.85 11.64
CA THR A 48 2.77 -5.43 12.81
C THR A 48 1.26 -5.21 12.71
N VAL A 49 0.48 -6.10 13.33
CA VAL A 49 -0.99 -5.99 13.34
C VAL A 49 -1.43 -4.70 14.03
N ALA A 50 -0.79 -4.35 15.15
CA ALA A 50 -1.08 -3.13 15.90
C ALA A 50 -0.83 -1.86 15.05
N ALA A 51 0.27 -1.81 14.30
CA ALA A 51 0.57 -0.67 13.44
C ALA A 51 -0.41 -0.57 12.27
N GLN A 52 -0.78 -1.71 11.66
CA GLN A 52 -1.80 -1.72 10.62
C GLN A 52 -3.16 -1.25 11.16
N ALA A 53 -3.61 -1.78 12.30
CA ALA A 53 -4.87 -1.36 12.91
C ALA A 53 -4.91 0.14 13.25
N HIS A 54 -3.77 0.72 13.64
CA HIS A 54 -3.68 2.16 13.90
C HIS A 54 -3.77 3.00 12.62
N CYS A 55 -3.15 2.54 11.53
CA CYS A 55 -3.15 3.25 10.24
C CYS A 55 -4.46 3.04 9.48
N LEU A 56 -5.07 1.86 9.59
CA LEU A 56 -6.37 1.52 9.03
C LEU A 56 -7.49 2.20 9.82
N SER A 57 -7.62 3.52 9.63
CA SER A 57 -8.80 4.27 10.04
C SER A 57 -10.07 3.65 9.43
N PRO A 58 -11.23 3.71 10.11
CA PRO A 58 -12.52 3.26 9.56
C PRO A 58 -12.91 3.94 8.23
N ALA A 59 -12.16 4.95 7.77
CA ALA A 59 -12.30 5.58 6.46
C ALA A 59 -11.49 4.89 5.33
N TYR A 60 -10.96 3.68 5.51
CA TYR A 60 -10.39 2.88 4.41
C TYR A 60 -11.52 2.40 3.46
N THR A 61 -12.02 3.31 2.64
CA THR A 61 -12.89 3.03 1.51
C THR A 61 -12.08 2.60 0.29
N GLU A 62 -12.75 2.04 -0.73
CA GLU A 62 -12.11 1.76 -2.03
C GLU A 62 -11.39 2.98 -2.62
N GLU A 63 -11.85 4.19 -2.29
CA GLU A 63 -11.22 5.45 -2.67
C GLU A 63 -9.81 5.59 -2.10
N THR A 64 -9.61 5.26 -0.81
CA THR A 64 -8.30 5.29 -0.13
C THR A 64 -7.34 4.25 -0.72
N ALA A 65 -7.85 3.06 -1.04
CA ALA A 65 -7.05 1.99 -1.67
C ALA A 65 -6.50 2.38 -3.07
N MET A 66 -7.21 3.26 -3.79
CA MET A 66 -6.84 3.72 -5.14
C MET A 66 -5.91 4.96 -5.12
N GLN A 67 -5.73 5.63 -3.98
CA GLN A 67 -4.91 6.85 -3.87
C GLN A 67 -3.46 6.68 -4.34
N PRO A 68 -2.72 5.61 -4.01
CA PRO A 68 -1.33 5.48 -4.44
C PRO A 68 -1.19 5.41 -5.98
N ALA A 69 -2.13 4.72 -6.63
CA ALA A 69 -2.18 4.61 -8.08
C ALA A 69 -2.56 5.96 -8.74
N ARG A 70 -3.56 6.67 -8.17
CA ARG A 70 -3.97 8.01 -8.62
C ARG A 70 -2.83 9.04 -8.46
N ASP A 71 -2.13 9.01 -7.34
CA ASP A 71 -0.98 9.88 -7.07
C ASP A 71 0.17 9.61 -8.05
N GLY A 72 0.43 8.34 -8.36
CA GLY A 72 1.40 7.95 -9.40
C GLY A 72 1.04 8.52 -10.78
N ALA A 73 -0.21 8.33 -11.21
CA ALA A 73 -0.70 8.84 -12.49
C ALA A 73 -0.68 10.37 -12.55
N ARG A 74 -1.05 11.05 -11.46
CA ARG A 74 -1.01 12.52 -11.34
C ARG A 74 0.43 13.04 -11.46
N ARG A 75 1.38 12.47 -10.72
CA ARG A 75 2.80 12.85 -10.79
C ARG A 75 3.38 12.66 -12.20
N GLN A 76 3.03 11.56 -12.87
CA GLN A 76 3.46 11.31 -14.26
C GLN A 76 2.92 12.36 -15.23
N ARG A 77 1.63 12.71 -15.12
CA ARG A 77 1.00 13.73 -15.96
C ARG A 77 1.62 15.11 -15.75
N GLU A 78 1.88 15.49 -14.50
CA GLU A 78 2.57 16.75 -14.16
C GLU A 78 4.00 16.78 -14.74
N ALA A 79 4.76 15.68 -14.64
CA ALA A 79 6.09 15.58 -15.22
C ALA A 79 6.06 15.69 -16.76
N MET A 80 5.09 15.06 -17.42
CA MET A 80 4.93 15.12 -18.87
C MET A 80 4.61 16.53 -19.36
N LEU A 81 3.73 17.25 -18.65
CA LEU A 81 3.38 18.65 -18.95
C LEU A 81 4.58 19.59 -18.76
N ARG A 82 5.40 19.37 -17.72
CA ARG A 82 6.66 20.12 -17.52
C ARG A 82 7.63 19.91 -18.68
N ARG A 83 7.78 18.66 -19.15
CA ARG A 83 8.62 18.33 -20.31
C ARG A 83 8.10 18.98 -21.60
N LYS A 84 6.78 18.97 -21.83
CA LYS A 84 6.18 19.59 -23.01
C LYS A 84 6.38 21.11 -23.04
N LYS A 85 6.16 21.81 -21.91
CA LYS A 85 6.43 23.26 -21.78
C LYS A 85 7.89 23.62 -22.00
N ALA A 86 8.84 22.80 -21.52
CA ALA A 86 10.26 23.04 -21.73
C ALA A 86 10.67 22.93 -23.22
N ALA A 87 10.06 22.00 -23.96
CA ALA A 87 10.31 21.84 -25.39
C ALA A 87 9.70 22.99 -26.22
N GLU A 88 8.52 23.46 -25.86
CA GLU A 88 7.82 24.58 -26.54
C GLU A 88 8.50 25.94 -26.27
N GLY A 89 9.13 26.13 -25.12
CA GLY A 89 9.85 27.36 -24.76
C GLY A 89 11.20 27.55 -25.44
N MET A 90 11.77 26.50 -26.07
CA MET A 90 13.10 26.55 -26.71
C MET A 90 13.07 27.01 -28.18
N HIS A 91 11.88 27.33 -28.71
CA HIS A 91 11.66 27.79 -30.09
C HIS A 91 11.28 29.29 -30.18
N ARG A 92 11.55 30.08 -29.13
CA ARG A 92 11.33 31.54 -29.14
C ARG A 92 12.62 32.31 -28.91
#